data_AF-A0A2N2WBF1-F1
#
_entry.id   AF-A0A2N2WBF1-F1
#
_cell.length_a   1.000
_cell.length_b   1.000
_cell.length_c   1.000
_cell.angle_alpha   90.00
_cell.angle_beta   90.00
_cell.angle_gamma   90.00
#
_symmetry.space_group_name_H-M   'P 1'
#
loop_
_entity.id
_entity.type
_entity.pdbx_description
1 polymer ?
#
loop_
_entity_poly.entity_id
_entity_poly.type
_entity_poly.pdbx_seq_one_letter_code
_entity_poly.pdbx_strand_id
1 'polypeptide(L)'
;MLNSAFFMKLNNDQIKTIAGSILKDNEYLFPSTYPDIPLNLSMLKTALSNAGITAEKNEVPDLMQRVELALAAMVPLNWNNYGSIAILLEQEYPDEDLITINMQRIIELTRSLSNFEDDSVPDQDQIDSIIYTWISLTDEEIDMNENESWS
;
A
#
# COMPACT_ATOMS: atom_id res chain seq x y z
N MET A 1 -19.11 35.46 7.08
CA MET A 1 -19.64 34.18 6.59
C MET A 1 -18.52 33.17 6.70
N LEU A 2 -18.56 32.31 7.71
CA LEU A 2 -17.60 31.22 7.86
C LEU A 2 -18.12 30.07 6.98
N ASN A 3 -17.44 29.80 5.87
CA ASN A 3 -17.58 28.52 5.19
C ASN A 3 -17.01 27.48 6.15
N SER A 4 -17.88 26.86 6.94
CA SER A 4 -17.59 25.58 7.56
C SER A 4 -17.51 24.58 6.42
N ALA A 5 -16.30 24.39 5.88
CA ALA A 5 -16.01 23.16 5.17
C ALA A 5 -16.29 22.05 6.18
N PHE A 6 -17.33 21.27 5.92
CA PHE A 6 -17.66 20.11 6.72
C PHE A 6 -16.60 19.06 6.42
N PHE A 7 -15.59 18.98 7.27
CA PHE A 7 -14.47 18.06 7.11
C PHE A 7 -14.95 16.65 7.46
N MET A 8 -15.09 15.82 6.44
CA MET A 8 -15.47 14.42 6.59
C MET A 8 -14.25 13.57 6.31
N LYS A 9 -13.78 12.81 7.32
CA LYS A 9 -12.78 11.74 7.12
C LYS A 9 -13.29 10.87 5.97
N LEU A 10 -12.51 10.73 4.90
CA LEU A 10 -12.94 9.99 3.71
C LEU A 10 -13.32 8.57 4.12
N ASN A 11 -14.50 8.12 3.72
CA ASN A 11 -14.94 6.75 3.93
C ASN A 11 -14.25 5.80 2.94
N ASN A 12 -14.41 4.49 3.14
CA ASN A 12 -13.71 3.49 2.33
C ASN A 12 -14.12 3.52 0.84
N ASP A 13 -15.36 3.89 0.52
CA ASP A 13 -15.80 4.00 -0.88
C ASP A 13 -15.14 5.21 -1.58
N GLN A 14 -14.98 6.31 -0.85
CA GLN A 14 -14.25 7.48 -1.33
C GLN A 14 -12.76 7.15 -1.54
N ILE A 15 -12.12 6.45 -0.61
CA ILE A 15 -10.73 5.99 -0.77
C ILE A 15 -10.60 5.09 -2.00
N LYS A 16 -11.48 4.11 -2.19
CA LYS A 16 -11.51 3.26 -3.38
C LYS A 16 -11.70 4.06 -4.67
N THR A 17 -12.55 5.08 -4.64
CA THR A 17 -12.76 5.95 -5.81
C THR A 17 -11.49 6.73 -6.16
N ILE A 18 -10.78 7.27 -5.17
CA ILE A 18 -9.49 7.94 -5.36
C ILE A 18 -8.44 6.98 -5.90
N ALA A 19 -8.28 5.80 -5.29
CA ALA A 19 -7.35 4.77 -5.75
C ALA A 19 -7.65 4.34 -7.20
N GLY A 20 -8.93 4.11 -7.53
CA GLY A 20 -9.35 3.76 -8.88
C GLY A 20 -9.08 4.86 -9.91
N SER A 21 -9.19 6.15 -9.54
CA SER A 21 -8.78 7.25 -10.41
C SER A 21 -7.28 7.25 -10.66
N ILE A 22 -6.48 7.00 -9.62
CA ILE A 22 -5.02 6.93 -9.75
C ILE A 22 -4.63 5.77 -10.66
N LEU A 23 -5.21 4.59 -10.47
CA LEU A 23 -5.00 3.43 -11.33
C LEU A 23 -5.33 3.76 -12.79
N LYS A 24 -6.50 4.35 -13.04
CA LYS A 24 -6.94 4.71 -14.40
C LYS A 24 -5.98 5.70 -15.08
N ASP A 25 -5.54 6.72 -14.37
CA ASP A 25 -4.66 7.76 -14.92
C ASP A 25 -3.22 7.26 -15.12
N ASN A 26 -2.87 6.12 -14.50
CA ASN A 26 -1.53 5.54 -14.51
C ASN A 26 -1.54 4.07 -14.98
N GLU A 27 -2.55 3.66 -15.77
CA GLU A 27 -2.72 2.25 -16.16
C GLU A 27 -1.49 1.69 -16.91
N TYR A 28 -0.77 2.56 -17.62
CA TYR A 28 0.45 2.23 -18.37
C TYR A 28 1.62 1.78 -17.48
N LEU A 29 1.48 1.91 -16.16
CA LEU A 29 2.44 1.49 -15.16
C LEU A 29 2.20 0.05 -14.67
N PHE A 30 1.11 -0.60 -15.08
CA PHE A 30 0.69 -1.92 -14.56
C PHE A 30 0.42 -2.96 -15.68
N PRO A 31 0.79 -4.24 -15.48
CA PRO A 31 1.62 -4.75 -14.39
C PRO A 31 3.07 -4.23 -14.54
N SER A 32 3.63 -3.74 -13.44
CA SER A 32 4.96 -3.13 -13.47
C SER A 32 6.02 -4.20 -13.74
N THR A 33 6.95 -3.91 -14.65
CA THR A 33 8.19 -4.69 -14.82
C THR A 33 9.29 -4.28 -13.84
N TYR A 34 9.05 -3.21 -13.08
CA TYR A 34 9.94 -2.71 -12.03
C TYR A 34 9.32 -2.98 -10.66
N PRO A 35 10.15 -3.10 -9.61
CA PRO A 35 9.67 -3.11 -8.23
C PRO A 35 8.74 -1.93 -7.99
N ASP A 36 7.69 -2.13 -7.17
CA ASP A 36 6.51 -1.28 -6.97
C ASP A 36 6.65 0.17 -7.44
N ILE A 37 5.63 0.65 -8.12
CA ILE A 37 5.50 2.09 -8.36
C ILE A 37 4.73 2.64 -7.17
N PRO A 38 5.42 3.20 -6.16
CA PRO A 38 4.77 3.63 -4.94
C PRO A 38 3.81 4.78 -5.26
N LEU A 39 2.73 4.85 -4.50
CA LEU A 39 1.90 6.04 -4.49
C LEU A 39 2.80 7.23 -4.10
N ASN A 40 2.80 8.28 -4.92
CA ASN A 40 3.49 9.52 -4.57
C ASN A 40 2.50 10.66 -4.30
N LEU A 41 2.96 11.68 -3.57
CA LEU A 41 2.13 12.81 -3.16
C LEU A 41 1.51 13.56 -4.35
N SER A 42 2.16 13.59 -5.52
CA SER A 42 1.61 14.26 -6.71
C SER A 42 0.42 13.50 -7.28
N MET A 43 0.48 12.17 -7.31
CA MET A 43 -0.63 11.32 -7.74
C MET A 43 -1.84 11.52 -6.81
N LEU A 44 -1.62 11.46 -5.49
CA LEU A 44 -2.68 11.69 -4.51
C LEU A 44 -3.30 13.09 -4.66
N LYS A 45 -2.49 14.15 -4.74
CA LYS A 45 -2.98 15.53 -4.90
C LYS A 45 -3.80 15.72 -6.17
N THR A 46 -3.36 15.11 -7.27
CA THR A 46 -4.07 15.18 -8.55
C THR A 46 -5.43 14.51 -8.45
N ALA A 47 -5.49 13.30 -7.88
CA ALA A 47 -6.73 12.56 -7.70
C ALA A 47 -7.71 13.26 -6.75
N LEU A 48 -7.23 13.80 -5.62
CA LEU A 48 -8.05 14.58 -4.69
C LEU A 48 -8.61 15.85 -5.37
N SER A 49 -7.77 16.57 -6.12
CA SER A 49 -8.18 17.75 -6.88
C SER A 49 -9.26 17.41 -7.92
N ASN A 50 -9.10 16.31 -8.65
CA ASN A 50 -10.08 15.85 -9.64
C ASN A 50 -11.42 15.47 -8.99
N ALA A 51 -11.39 14.97 -7.75
CA ALA A 51 -12.57 14.65 -6.95
C ALA A 51 -13.18 15.87 -6.24
N GLY A 52 -12.56 17.06 -6.32
CA GLY A 52 -13.00 18.26 -5.61
C GLY A 52 -12.81 18.17 -4.08
N ILE A 53 -11.86 17.35 -3.62
CA ILE A 53 -11.57 17.10 -2.21
C ILE A 53 -10.31 17.86 -1.81
N THR A 54 -10.38 18.55 -0.67
CA THR A 54 -9.23 19.19 -0.03
C THR A 54 -8.84 18.39 1.19
N ALA A 55 -7.58 18.00 1.30
CA ALA A 55 -7.00 17.33 2.47
C ALA A 55 -6.12 18.30 3.26
N GLU A 56 -6.21 18.26 4.59
CA GLU A 56 -5.27 19.00 5.44
C GLU A 56 -3.90 18.33 5.48
N LYS A 57 -2.84 19.11 5.77
CA LYS A 57 -1.46 18.61 5.74
C LYS A 57 -1.23 17.44 6.70
N ASN A 58 -1.89 17.45 7.86
CA ASN A 58 -1.85 16.40 8.88
C ASN A 58 -2.63 15.13 8.49
N GLU A 59 -3.56 15.21 7.53
CA GLU A 59 -4.32 14.05 7.04
C GLU A 59 -3.62 13.34 5.89
N VAL A 60 -2.68 14.01 5.21
CA VAL A 60 -1.96 13.46 4.05
C VAL A 60 -1.32 12.10 4.35
N PRO A 61 -0.64 11.86 5.50
CA PRO A 61 -0.05 10.55 5.78
C PRO A 61 -1.09 9.41 5.87
N ASP A 62 -2.18 9.58 6.63
CA ASP A 62 -3.28 8.60 6.73
C ASP A 62 -3.92 8.34 5.36
N LEU A 63 -4.13 9.40 4.58
CA LEU A 63 -4.69 9.29 3.24
C LEU A 63 -3.76 8.55 2.27
N MET A 64 -2.45 8.83 2.32
CA MET A 64 -1.46 8.11 1.52
C MET A 64 -1.53 6.61 1.83
N GLN A 65 -1.44 6.23 3.10
CA GLN A 65 -1.47 4.82 3.52
C GLN A 65 -2.76 4.11 3.08
N ARG A 66 -3.92 4.73 3.32
CA ARG A 66 -5.22 4.14 2.97
C ARG A 66 -5.45 4.04 1.47
N VAL A 67 -5.00 5.04 0.70
CA VAL A 67 -5.10 5.02 -0.77
C VAL A 67 -4.11 4.02 -1.36
N GLU A 68 -2.92 3.91 -0.80
CA GLU A 68 -1.92 2.92 -1.21
C GLU A 68 -2.41 1.50 -0.99
N LEU A 69 -2.97 1.20 0.19
CA LEU A 69 -3.61 -0.10 0.46
C LEU A 69 -4.74 -0.41 -0.54
N ALA A 70 -5.60 0.58 -0.80
CA ALA A 70 -6.69 0.41 -1.76
C ALA A 70 -6.19 0.24 -3.20
N LEU A 71 -5.09 0.90 -3.57
CA LEU A 71 -4.46 0.77 -4.88
C LEU A 71 -3.82 -0.62 -5.03
N ALA A 72 -3.07 -1.07 -4.02
CA ALA A 72 -2.46 -2.39 -3.97
C ALA A 72 -3.50 -3.50 -4.20
N ALA A 73 -4.70 -3.37 -3.62
CA ALA A 73 -5.81 -4.31 -3.80
C ALA A 73 -6.49 -4.26 -5.18
N MET A 74 -6.19 -3.26 -6.02
CA MET A 74 -6.82 -3.07 -7.34
C MET A 74 -5.89 -3.39 -8.50
N VAL A 75 -4.58 -3.20 -8.35
CA VAL A 75 -3.61 -3.38 -9.42
C VAL A 75 -3.38 -4.86 -9.71
N PRO A 76 -3.18 -5.29 -10.97
CA PRO A 76 -2.70 -6.63 -11.26
C PRO A 76 -1.30 -6.83 -10.68
N LEU A 77 -1.12 -7.84 -9.84
CA LEU A 77 0.13 -8.13 -9.14
C LEU A 77 0.91 -9.25 -9.83
N ASN A 78 2.23 -9.09 -9.85
CA ASN A 78 3.21 -10.13 -10.15
C ASN A 78 4.27 -10.20 -9.05
N TRP A 79 5.20 -11.14 -9.15
CA TRP A 79 6.21 -11.35 -8.10
C TRP A 79 7.07 -10.12 -7.81
N ASN A 80 7.22 -9.15 -8.72
CA ASN A 80 8.02 -7.94 -8.51
C ASN A 80 7.30 -6.85 -7.70
N ASN A 81 6.01 -7.01 -7.39
CA ASN A 81 5.24 -6.02 -6.63
C ASN A 81 5.38 -6.22 -5.11
N TYR A 82 6.61 -6.28 -4.62
CA TYR A 82 6.94 -6.69 -3.25
C TYR A 82 6.23 -5.88 -2.15
N GLY A 83 6.20 -4.56 -2.27
CA GLY A 83 5.54 -3.62 -1.36
C GLY A 83 4.02 -3.70 -1.43
N SER A 84 3.43 -3.78 -2.62
CA SER A 84 1.99 -3.98 -2.75
C SER A 84 1.56 -5.33 -2.16
N ILE A 85 2.35 -6.38 -2.40
CA ILE A 85 2.14 -7.71 -1.81
C ILE A 85 2.28 -7.62 -0.29
N ALA A 86 3.39 -7.08 0.24
CA ALA A 86 3.65 -7.00 1.66
C ALA A 86 2.56 -6.22 2.43
N ILE A 87 2.10 -5.08 1.89
CA ILE A 87 1.02 -4.29 2.49
C ILE A 87 -0.30 -5.09 2.55
N LEU A 88 -0.62 -5.86 1.50
CA LEU A 88 -1.82 -6.71 1.50
C LEU A 88 -1.69 -7.90 2.45
N LEU A 89 -0.51 -8.52 2.51
CA LEU A 89 -0.22 -9.62 3.43
C LEU A 89 -0.30 -9.17 4.88
N GLU A 90 0.23 -7.99 5.21
CA GLU A 90 0.09 -7.38 6.54
C GLU A 90 -1.37 -7.12 6.88
N GLN A 91 -2.16 -6.61 5.93
CA GLN A 91 -3.59 -6.37 6.15
C GLN A 91 -4.37 -7.66 6.43
N GLU A 92 -4.06 -8.76 5.73
CA GLU A 92 -4.79 -10.02 5.84
C GLU A 92 -4.27 -10.95 6.96
N TYR A 93 -2.97 -10.88 7.27
CA TYR A 93 -2.26 -11.77 8.19
C TYR A 93 -1.33 -11.01 9.16
N PRO A 94 -1.83 -10.02 9.93
CA PRO A 94 -1.00 -9.16 10.77
C PRO A 94 -0.27 -9.89 11.92
N ASP A 95 -0.74 -11.10 12.27
CA ASP A 95 -0.18 -11.91 13.36
C ASP A 95 0.81 -12.98 12.85
N GLU A 96 1.20 -12.96 11.58
CA GLU A 96 2.10 -13.95 10.99
C GLU A 96 3.53 -13.77 11.55
N ASP A 97 4.16 -14.87 12.01
CA ASP A 97 5.52 -14.82 12.56
C ASP A 97 6.56 -14.75 11.43
N LEU A 98 6.94 -13.53 11.07
CA LEU A 98 7.91 -13.27 10.00
C LEU A 98 9.34 -13.74 10.32
N ILE A 99 9.66 -14.04 11.59
CA ILE A 99 10.99 -14.56 11.96
C ILE A 99 11.12 -16.02 11.54
N THR A 100 10.03 -16.78 11.61
CA THR A 100 10.02 -18.22 11.34
C THR A 100 9.28 -18.61 10.05
N ILE A 101 8.72 -17.63 9.34
CA ILE A 101 8.04 -17.86 8.07
C ILE A 101 8.99 -18.49 7.05
N ASN A 102 8.48 -19.50 6.34
CA ASN A 102 9.24 -20.16 5.29
C ASN A 102 8.78 -19.72 3.91
N MET A 103 9.61 -19.95 2.90
CA MET A 103 9.33 -19.54 1.51
C MET A 103 8.01 -20.10 0.97
N GLN A 104 7.69 -21.35 1.30
CA GLN A 104 6.47 -22.00 0.82
C GLN A 104 5.23 -21.29 1.36
N ARG A 105 5.27 -20.85 2.62
CA ARG A 105 4.20 -20.06 3.24
C ARG A 105 4.02 -18.71 2.53
N ILE A 106 5.10 -18.00 2.22
CA ILE A 106 5.03 -16.75 1.44
C ILE A 106 4.40 -16.99 0.08
N ILE A 107 4.81 -18.05 -0.63
CA ILE A 107 4.25 -18.36 -1.95
C ILE A 107 2.74 -18.64 -1.86
N GLU A 108 2.31 -19.41 -0.87
CA GLU A 108 0.89 -19.73 -0.65
C GLU A 108 0.06 -18.49 -0.33
N LEU A 109 0.58 -17.61 0.53
CA LEU A 109 -0.08 -16.37 0.91
C LEU A 109 -0.15 -15.39 -0.28
N THR A 110 0.95 -15.16 -0.98
CA THR A 110 0.96 -14.27 -2.15
C THR A 110 0.01 -14.76 -3.24
N ARG A 111 -0.05 -16.08 -3.49
CA ARG A 111 -0.97 -16.66 -4.48
C ARG A 111 -2.43 -16.67 -4.04
N SER A 112 -2.74 -16.45 -2.77
CA SER A 112 -4.13 -16.34 -2.30
C SER A 112 -4.72 -14.95 -2.52
N LEU A 113 -3.87 -13.95 -2.80
CA LEU A 113 -4.29 -12.59 -3.11
C LEU A 113 -5.12 -12.57 -4.40
N SER A 114 -6.32 -11.98 -4.33
CA SER A 114 -7.32 -12.06 -5.40
C SER A 114 -6.91 -11.42 -6.74
N ASN A 115 -5.94 -10.51 -6.71
CA ASN A 115 -5.41 -9.75 -7.85
C ASN A 115 -3.98 -10.19 -8.24
N PHE A 116 -3.51 -11.32 -7.72
CA PHE A 116 -2.22 -11.90 -8.12
C PHE A 116 -2.39 -12.79 -9.37
N GLU A 117 -1.64 -12.48 -10.43
CA GLU A 117 -1.83 -13.08 -11.76
C GLU A 117 -0.59 -13.83 -12.28
N ASP A 118 0.50 -13.86 -11.51
CA ASP A 118 1.76 -14.46 -11.94
C ASP A 118 1.88 -15.95 -11.58
N ASP A 119 1.74 -16.81 -12.58
CA ASP A 119 1.84 -18.25 -12.41
C ASP A 119 3.28 -18.79 -12.34
N SER A 120 4.30 -17.95 -12.54
CA SER A 120 5.70 -18.38 -12.52
C SER A 120 6.17 -18.82 -11.12
N VAL A 121 7.28 -19.56 -11.09
CA VAL A 121 7.97 -19.91 -9.84
C VAL A 121 8.85 -18.72 -9.47
N PRO A 122 8.66 -18.10 -8.29
CA PRO A 122 9.49 -16.99 -7.87
C PRO A 122 10.92 -17.45 -7.60
N ASP A 123 11.87 -16.55 -7.81
CA ASP A 123 13.23 -16.74 -7.32
C ASP A 123 13.35 -16.37 -5.84
N GLN A 124 14.51 -16.68 -5.26
CA GLN A 124 14.79 -16.39 -3.84
C GLN A 124 14.75 -14.90 -3.55
N ASP A 125 15.27 -14.07 -4.46
CA ASP A 125 15.40 -12.63 -4.25
C ASP A 125 14.02 -11.98 -4.17
N GLN A 126 13.05 -12.46 -4.97
CA GLN A 126 11.66 -12.03 -4.92
C GLN A 126 11.00 -12.35 -3.57
N ILE A 127 11.18 -13.57 -3.07
CA ILE A 127 10.63 -13.99 -1.78
C ILE A 127 11.26 -13.21 -0.64
N ASP A 128 12.59 -13.09 -0.63
CA ASP A 128 13.32 -12.33 0.38
C ASP A 128 12.89 -10.86 0.36
N SER A 129 12.69 -10.26 -0.82
CA SER A 129 12.22 -8.88 -0.94
C SER A 129 10.83 -8.69 -0.32
N ILE A 130 9.90 -9.62 -0.55
CA ILE A 130 8.56 -9.58 0.08
C ILE A 130 8.69 -9.66 1.60
N ILE A 131 9.49 -10.60 2.12
CA ILE A 131 9.68 -10.78 3.58
C ILE A 131 10.27 -9.52 4.21
N TYR A 132 11.35 -8.97 3.64
CA TYR A 132 11.99 -7.79 4.20
C TYR A 132 11.10 -6.56 4.15
N THR A 133 10.33 -6.37 3.07
CA THR A 133 9.36 -5.28 3.02
C THR A 133 8.25 -5.49 4.04
N TRP A 134 7.75 -6.71 4.22
CA TRP A 134 6.73 -6.99 5.22
C TRP A 134 7.22 -6.71 6.65
N ILE A 135 8.43 -7.17 7.00
CA ILE A 135 9.07 -6.85 8.30
C ILE A 135 9.20 -5.34 8.51
N SER A 136 9.57 -4.58 7.48
CA SER A 136 9.72 -3.12 7.62
C SER A 136 8.40 -2.41 7.97
N LEU A 137 7.25 -2.96 7.54
CA LEU A 137 5.94 -2.41 7.88
C LEU A 137 5.59 -2.66 9.36
N THR A 138 5.96 -3.82 9.91
CA THR A 138 5.72 -4.16 11.31
C THR A 138 6.64 -3.38 12.26
N ASP A 139 7.89 -3.14 11.86
CA ASP A 139 8.87 -2.42 12.68
C ASP A 139 8.58 -0.90 12.73
N GLU A 140 8.02 -0.31 11.66
CA GLU A 140 7.60 1.10 11.65
C GLU A 140 6.50 1.41 12.70
N GLU A 141 5.72 0.42 13.14
CA GLU A 141 4.78 0.59 14.26
C GLU A 141 5.45 0.59 15.64
N ILE A 142 6.63 -0.02 15.77
CA ILE A 142 7.35 -0.17 17.05
C ILE A 142 8.13 1.11 17.41
N ASP A 143 8.64 1.85 16.43
CA ASP A 143 9.56 2.97 16.66
C ASP A 143 8.89 4.35 16.91
N MET A 144 7.55 4.44 16.89
CA MET A 144 6.85 5.71 17.22
C MET A 144 6.61 5.93 18.73
N ASN A 145 7.06 5.00 19.59
CA ASN A 145 6.88 5.10 21.05
C ASN A 145 8.19 5.18 21.84
N GLU A 146 9.36 5.22 21.20
CA GLU A 146 10.62 5.44 21.92
C GLU A 146 11.00 6.92 21.96
N ASN A 147 10.83 7.48 23.16
CA ASN A 147 11.52 8.63 23.72
C ASN A 147 12.90 8.92 23.08
N GLU A 148 12.95 9.76 22.04
CA GLU A 148 14.19 10.49 21.71
C GLU A 148 14.07 11.94 22.17
N SER A 149 14.55 12.12 23.40
CA SER A 149 14.95 13.40 23.98
C SER A 149 16.03 14.02 23.10
N TRP A 150 15.71 15.10 22.40
CA TRP A 150 16.73 15.93 21.76
C TRP A 150 17.44 16.75 22.84
N SER A 151 18.70 16.39 23.12
CA SER A 151 19.69 17.27 23.75
C SER A 151 20.34 18.18 22.72
#